data_AF-A0A9X8H283-F1
#
_entry.id   AF-A0A9X8H283-F1
#
_cell.length_a   1.000
_cell.length_b   1.000
_cell.length_c   1.000
_cell.angle_alpha   90.00
_cell.angle_beta   90.00
_cell.angle_gamma   90.00
#
_symmetry.space_group_name_H-M   'P 1'
#
loop_
_entity.id
_entity.type
_entity.pdbx_description
1 polymer ?
#
loop_
_entity_poly.entity_id
_entity_poly.type
_entity_poly.pdbx_seq_one_letter_code
_entity_poly.pdbx_strand_id
1 'polypeptide(L)'
;MGWRQLFLAIAAIALLAHGTSSQAVDAQTPPIDFGDLEALSFAEPTTSEKQRNQMDVMVIVGTVTATTARVIYEPLVNDESSITLSLILHKGPRTNDVVVKTLTHLQYQSFPYAAAFDTLVPNSTYFVHVQVGTTPSPTYVAVARFRTPPLDISNDKLVVLALSCDRFLDDADDSHWATLAEEVRDPAYYGTVHTGDQIYADSLEVSFRRAANFHATLHAYRGLYRRAFGRPLAQRVLRHGAHYMQVDDHDIVSNWSGDTWYSHHVMMRAGLQAYFEYQYQLLTDWTNVPPCQSGPKEELYRTVYHHVTLGDHQLQLVFADTRFERGLTLSTNQLVSSSQLSFLNSTWAENASMRVLFTSVPLFFHTAKSAAIAHFVDGELYPGTIVVFHVSVFIV
;
A
#
# COMPACT_ATOMS: atom_id res chain seq x y z
N MET A 1 -39.46 19.07 -0.19
CA MET A 1 -38.70 17.87 0.23
C MET A 1 -37.28 18.30 0.58
N GLY A 2 -36.91 18.17 1.85
CA GLY A 2 -35.73 18.83 2.42
C GLY A 2 -34.44 18.03 2.22
N TRP A 3 -33.33 18.76 2.11
CA TRP A 3 -31.97 18.24 1.84
C TRP A 3 -31.50 17.14 2.80
N ARG A 4 -32.10 17.04 4.00
CA ARG A 4 -31.87 15.96 4.96
C ARG A 4 -32.32 14.57 4.48
N GLN A 5 -33.35 14.48 3.65
CA GLN A 5 -33.80 13.19 3.10
C GLN A 5 -32.91 12.70 1.95
N LEU A 6 -32.24 13.61 1.24
CA LEU A 6 -31.30 13.27 0.17
C LEU A 6 -29.99 12.68 0.74
N PHE A 7 -29.51 13.21 1.86
CA PHE A 7 -28.33 12.66 2.56
C PHE A 7 -28.60 11.27 3.17
N LEU A 8 -29.80 11.04 3.71
CA LEU A 8 -30.19 9.72 4.22
C LEU A 8 -30.32 8.67 3.10
N ALA A 9 -30.75 9.07 1.91
CA ALA A 9 -30.82 8.18 0.75
C ALA A 9 -29.43 7.81 0.21
N ILE A 10 -28.49 8.77 0.16
CA ILE A 10 -27.12 8.51 -0.30
C ILE A 10 -26.34 7.67 0.74
N ALA A 11 -26.53 7.91 2.04
CA ALA A 11 -25.95 7.08 3.09
C ALA A 11 -26.54 5.65 3.10
N ALA A 12 -27.83 5.48 2.81
CA ALA A 12 -28.46 4.18 2.70
C ALA A 12 -27.96 3.38 1.47
N ILE A 13 -27.67 4.04 0.35
CA ILE A 13 -27.09 3.39 -0.84
C ILE A 13 -25.63 2.98 -0.58
N ALA A 14 -24.85 3.78 0.18
CA ALA A 14 -23.50 3.42 0.59
C ALA A 14 -23.47 2.26 1.61
N LEU A 15 -24.45 2.19 2.53
CA LEU A 15 -24.59 1.05 3.44
C LEU A 15 -25.08 -0.23 2.75
N LEU A 16 -25.89 -0.12 1.70
CA LEU A 16 -26.36 -1.27 0.91
C LEU A 16 -25.26 -1.86 -0.01
N ALA A 17 -24.16 -1.12 -0.25
CA ALA A 17 -22.98 -1.62 -0.97
C ALA A 17 -22.04 -2.50 -0.11
N HIS A 18 -22.32 -2.67 1.19
CA HIS A 18 -21.57 -3.55 2.10
C HIS A 18 -22.34 -4.84 2.47
N GLY A 19 -23.36 -5.20 1.69
CA GLY A 19 -24.02 -6.50 1.80
C GLY A 19 -23.13 -7.63 1.30
N THR A 20 -22.17 -8.09 2.10
CA THR A 20 -21.47 -9.35 1.84
C THR A 20 -22.47 -10.50 2.02
N SER A 21 -22.92 -11.13 0.93
CA SER A 21 -23.53 -12.45 1.06
C SER A 21 -22.42 -13.45 1.36
N SER A 22 -22.17 -13.72 2.64
CA SER A 22 -21.36 -14.87 3.04
C SER A 22 -22.19 -16.14 2.83
N GLN A 23 -22.14 -16.71 1.63
CA GLN A 23 -22.52 -18.11 1.49
C GLN A 23 -21.34 -18.94 2.00
N ALA A 24 -21.52 -19.55 3.17
CA ALA A 24 -20.69 -20.68 3.57
C ALA A 24 -20.89 -21.75 2.49
N VAL A 25 -19.83 -22.09 1.77
CA VAL A 25 -19.86 -23.10 0.72
C VAL A 25 -20.07 -24.45 1.39
N ASP A 26 -21.23 -25.06 1.16
CA ASP A 26 -21.57 -26.41 1.61
C ASP A 26 -20.52 -27.42 1.12
N ALA A 27 -20.20 -28.38 1.98
CA ALA A 27 -19.14 -29.39 1.84
C ALA A 27 -19.38 -30.44 0.71
N GLN A 28 -20.20 -30.13 -0.29
CA GLN A 28 -20.56 -31.02 -1.40
C GLN A 28 -20.25 -30.46 -2.78
N THR A 29 -19.60 -29.29 -2.86
CA THR A 29 -19.08 -28.80 -4.14
C THR A 29 -17.82 -29.59 -4.49
N PRO A 30 -17.70 -30.21 -5.69
CA PRO A 30 -16.43 -30.79 -6.12
C PRO A 30 -15.32 -29.73 -5.99
N PRO A 31 -14.07 -30.13 -5.66
CA PRO A 31 -12.98 -29.19 -5.50
C PRO A 31 -12.90 -28.29 -6.75
N ILE A 32 -12.96 -26.98 -6.56
CA ILE A 32 -12.71 -26.04 -7.65
C ILE A 32 -11.22 -26.20 -8.01
N ASP A 33 -10.96 -26.68 -9.23
CA ASP A 33 -9.59 -26.77 -9.74
C ASP A 33 -9.14 -25.37 -10.19
N PHE A 34 -8.28 -24.75 -9.39
CA PHE A 34 -7.65 -23.46 -9.72
C PHE A 34 -6.38 -23.62 -10.56
N GLY A 35 -5.99 -24.85 -10.91
CA GLY A 35 -4.73 -25.15 -11.58
C GLY A 35 -3.52 -25.01 -10.64
N ASP A 36 -2.36 -24.72 -11.22
CA ASP A 36 -1.11 -24.54 -10.49
C ASP A 36 -0.97 -23.10 -9.98
N LEU A 37 -1.56 -22.81 -8.81
CA LEU A 37 -1.57 -21.45 -8.24
C LEU A 37 -0.17 -20.85 -8.04
N GLU A 38 0.83 -21.66 -7.69
CA GLU A 38 2.21 -21.21 -7.57
C GLU A 38 2.75 -20.76 -8.93
N ALA A 39 2.62 -21.60 -9.96
CA ALA A 39 3.04 -21.24 -11.31
C ALA A 39 2.25 -20.05 -11.88
N LEU A 40 0.94 -19.98 -11.61
CA LEU A 40 0.07 -18.86 -12.03
C LEU A 40 0.45 -17.55 -11.34
N SER A 41 0.91 -17.59 -10.09
CA SER A 41 1.36 -16.38 -9.39
C SER A 41 2.58 -15.75 -10.06
N PHE A 42 3.41 -16.55 -10.72
CA PHE A 42 4.58 -16.11 -11.48
C PHE A 42 4.36 -16.16 -13.01
N ALA A 43 3.10 -16.18 -13.46
CA ALA A 43 2.80 -16.25 -14.88
C ALA A 43 3.42 -15.07 -15.64
N GLU A 44 3.98 -15.37 -16.80
CA GLU A 44 4.47 -14.36 -17.72
C GLU A 44 3.30 -13.49 -18.22
N PRO A 45 3.49 -12.16 -18.38
CA PRO A 45 2.46 -11.30 -18.92
C PRO A 45 2.08 -11.73 -20.34
N THR A 46 0.81 -11.58 -20.69
CA THR A 46 0.31 -11.84 -22.03
C THR A 46 0.94 -10.89 -23.05
N THR A 47 0.83 -11.19 -24.35
CA THR A 47 1.30 -10.29 -25.41
C THR A 47 0.68 -8.90 -25.31
N SER A 48 -0.60 -8.80 -24.94
CA SER A 48 -1.31 -7.53 -24.76
C SER A 48 -0.77 -6.73 -23.57
N GLU A 49 -0.54 -7.41 -22.43
CA GLU A 49 0.03 -6.79 -21.23
C GLU A 49 1.46 -6.30 -21.48
N LYS A 50 2.27 -7.08 -22.20
CA LYS A 50 3.64 -6.69 -22.62
C LYS A 50 3.61 -5.45 -23.52
N GLN A 51 2.69 -5.39 -24.49
CA GLN A 51 2.57 -4.24 -25.41
C GLN A 51 2.17 -2.95 -24.70
N ARG A 52 1.29 -3.04 -23.69
CA ARG A 52 0.87 -1.86 -22.91
C ARG A 52 1.79 -1.54 -21.73
N ASN A 53 2.73 -2.43 -21.43
CA ASN A 53 3.48 -2.45 -20.18
C ASN A 53 2.57 -2.32 -18.94
N GLN A 54 1.45 -3.03 -18.95
CA GLN A 54 0.44 -2.96 -17.89
C GLN A 54 -0.34 -4.27 -17.85
N MET A 55 -0.44 -4.87 -16.66
CA MET A 55 -1.26 -6.05 -16.40
C MET A 55 -2.75 -5.74 -16.59
N ASP A 56 -3.56 -6.76 -16.89
CA ASP A 56 -5.00 -6.63 -16.99
C ASP A 56 -5.67 -6.44 -15.63
N VAL A 57 -5.09 -7.02 -14.58
CA VAL A 57 -5.56 -6.92 -13.20
C VAL A 57 -4.40 -6.60 -12.28
N MET A 58 -4.50 -5.51 -11.54
CA MET A 58 -3.56 -5.17 -10.47
C MET A 58 -3.99 -5.89 -9.20
N VAL A 59 -3.04 -6.53 -8.52
CA VAL A 59 -3.23 -7.10 -7.18
C VAL A 59 -2.03 -6.73 -6.34
N ILE A 60 -2.26 -6.27 -5.12
CA ILE A 60 -1.19 -5.92 -4.17
C ILE A 60 -1.55 -6.51 -2.82
N VAL A 61 -0.65 -7.31 -2.26
CA VAL A 61 -0.78 -7.82 -0.89
C VAL A 61 -0.26 -6.75 0.06
N GLY A 62 -1.11 -6.28 0.97
CA GLY A 62 -0.77 -5.28 1.97
C GLY A 62 -0.23 -5.87 3.25
N THR A 63 -0.72 -5.34 4.37
CA THR A 63 -0.33 -5.79 5.70
C THR A 63 -0.74 -7.25 5.92
N VAL A 64 0.23 -8.07 6.31
CA VAL A 64 0.03 -9.46 6.76
C VAL A 64 0.53 -9.58 8.21
N THR A 65 -0.26 -10.27 9.03
CA THR A 65 0.08 -10.70 10.39
C THR A 65 -0.10 -12.21 10.50
N ALA A 66 0.15 -12.79 11.68
CA ALA A 66 -0.06 -14.22 11.90
C ALA A 66 -1.50 -14.70 11.61
N THR A 67 -2.50 -13.80 11.71
CA THR A 67 -3.92 -14.15 11.62
C THR A 67 -4.74 -13.23 10.73
N THR A 68 -4.12 -12.21 10.12
CA THR A 68 -4.81 -11.27 9.23
C THR A 68 -4.00 -11.00 7.98
N ALA A 69 -4.71 -10.65 6.91
CA ALA A 69 -4.09 -10.12 5.69
C ALA A 69 -5.01 -9.10 5.05
N ARG A 70 -4.42 -8.18 4.30
CA ARG A 70 -5.15 -7.22 3.49
C ARG A 70 -4.65 -7.26 2.07
N VAL A 71 -5.54 -7.18 1.10
CA VAL A 71 -5.21 -7.21 -0.32
C VAL A 71 -6.03 -6.15 -1.03
N ILE A 72 -5.40 -5.40 -1.92
CA ILE A 72 -6.12 -4.55 -2.86
C ILE A 72 -6.04 -5.12 -4.27
N TYR A 73 -7.09 -4.88 -5.06
CA TYR A 73 -7.19 -5.37 -6.43
C TYR A 73 -8.00 -4.42 -7.31
N GLU A 74 -7.62 -4.33 -8.58
CA GLU A 74 -8.26 -3.46 -9.56
C GLU A 74 -8.14 -4.03 -10.97
N PRO A 75 -9.24 -4.22 -11.72
CA PRO A 75 -9.14 -4.41 -13.16
C PRO A 75 -8.62 -3.13 -13.81
N LEU A 76 -7.52 -3.24 -14.56
CA LEU A 76 -6.89 -2.12 -15.27
C LEU A 76 -7.38 -2.00 -16.72
N VAL A 77 -8.33 -2.85 -17.09
CA VAL A 77 -9.04 -2.83 -18.35
C VAL A 77 -10.49 -2.46 -18.09
N ASN A 78 -11.05 -1.65 -19.00
CA ASN A 78 -12.43 -1.21 -18.89
C ASN A 78 -13.34 -2.28 -19.50
N ASP A 79 -13.87 -3.15 -18.66
CA ASP A 79 -15.06 -3.92 -18.94
C ASP A 79 -16.02 -3.81 -17.77
N GLU A 80 -17.31 -3.59 -18.03
CA GLU A 80 -18.33 -3.72 -16.98
C GLU A 80 -18.47 -5.21 -16.66
N SER A 81 -17.57 -5.71 -15.82
CA SER A 81 -17.39 -7.12 -15.55
C SER A 81 -17.64 -7.44 -14.08
N SER A 82 -17.98 -8.72 -13.84
CA SER A 82 -18.02 -9.28 -12.49
C SER A 82 -16.60 -9.59 -12.05
N ILE A 83 -16.25 -9.23 -10.82
CA ILE A 83 -14.98 -9.53 -10.18
C ILE A 83 -15.25 -10.56 -9.10
N THR A 84 -14.53 -11.68 -9.13
CA THR A 84 -14.54 -12.69 -8.08
C THR A 84 -13.15 -12.83 -7.49
N LEU A 85 -13.02 -12.57 -6.20
CA LEU A 85 -11.82 -12.80 -5.43
C LEU A 85 -12.01 -14.04 -4.56
N SER A 86 -11.06 -14.97 -4.62
CA SER A 86 -11.01 -16.16 -3.77
C SER A 86 -9.71 -16.18 -2.97
N LEU A 87 -9.80 -16.26 -1.65
CA LEU A 87 -8.67 -16.56 -0.77
C LEU A 87 -8.58 -18.08 -0.59
N ILE A 88 -7.40 -18.64 -0.85
CA ILE A 88 -7.16 -20.08 -0.88
C ILE A 88 -6.01 -20.39 0.07
N LEU A 89 -6.26 -21.26 1.06
CA LEU A 89 -5.23 -21.80 1.94
C LEU A 89 -4.55 -22.98 1.26
N HIS A 90 -3.23 -22.91 1.12
CA HIS A 90 -2.43 -23.97 0.56
C HIS A 90 -2.11 -25.04 1.61
N LYS A 91 -2.42 -26.31 1.35
CA LYS A 91 -2.22 -27.43 2.30
C LYS A 91 -1.26 -28.52 1.79
N GLY A 92 -0.28 -28.15 0.98
CA GLY A 92 0.73 -29.08 0.44
C GLY A 92 0.42 -29.49 -1.00
N PRO A 93 0.17 -30.77 -1.34
CA PRO A 93 -0.17 -31.13 -2.71
C PRO A 93 -1.39 -30.35 -3.22
N ARG A 94 -1.36 -29.90 -4.49
CA ARG A 94 -2.38 -29.02 -5.12
C ARG A 94 -3.83 -29.46 -4.90
N THR A 95 -4.07 -30.76 -4.72
CA THR A 95 -5.40 -31.34 -4.51
C THR A 95 -6.02 -31.05 -3.14
N ASN A 96 -5.26 -30.46 -2.20
CA ASN A 96 -5.68 -30.23 -0.83
C ASN A 96 -5.95 -28.75 -0.51
N ASP A 97 -5.86 -27.87 -1.51
CA ASP A 97 -6.11 -26.45 -1.34
C ASP A 97 -7.56 -26.20 -0.89
N VAL A 98 -7.73 -25.27 0.06
CA VAL A 98 -9.03 -24.98 0.68
C VAL A 98 -9.41 -23.53 0.40
N VAL A 99 -10.55 -23.32 -0.25
CA VAL A 99 -11.14 -21.98 -0.38
C VAL A 99 -11.59 -21.51 1.01
N VAL A 100 -10.96 -20.44 1.50
CA VAL A 100 -11.25 -19.86 2.82
C VAL A 100 -12.35 -18.80 2.72
N LYS A 101 -12.32 -18.00 1.66
CA LYS A 101 -13.29 -16.92 1.44
C LYS A 101 -13.44 -16.63 -0.04
N THR A 102 -14.65 -16.36 -0.48
CA THR A 102 -14.94 -15.87 -1.84
C THR A 102 -15.78 -14.60 -1.74
N LEU A 103 -15.43 -13.60 -2.53
CA LEU A 103 -16.13 -12.33 -2.67
C LEU A 103 -16.42 -12.10 -4.15
N THR A 104 -17.67 -11.81 -4.49
CA THR A 104 -18.06 -11.48 -5.88
C THR A 104 -18.82 -10.17 -5.90
N HIS A 105 -18.45 -9.27 -6.80
CA HIS A 105 -19.13 -8.00 -7.00
C HIS A 105 -18.91 -7.47 -8.42
N LEU A 106 -19.72 -6.50 -8.85
CA LEU A 106 -19.49 -5.80 -10.12
C LEU A 106 -18.40 -4.73 -9.98
N GLN A 107 -17.76 -4.38 -11.09
CA GLN A 107 -16.92 -3.19 -11.16
C GLN A 107 -17.79 -1.91 -11.19
N TYR A 108 -17.69 -1.06 -10.18
CA TYR A 108 -18.48 0.17 -10.04
C TYR A 108 -17.67 1.39 -9.57
N GLN A 109 -16.44 1.20 -9.11
CA GLN A 109 -15.56 2.27 -8.67
C GLN A 109 -14.32 2.39 -9.57
N SER A 110 -13.73 3.59 -9.56
CA SER A 110 -12.61 3.99 -10.41
C SER A 110 -11.27 3.99 -9.67
N PHE A 111 -11.16 3.16 -8.63
CA PHE A 111 -9.99 2.97 -7.79
C PHE A 111 -10.02 1.55 -7.19
N PRO A 112 -8.92 1.05 -6.59
CA PRO A 112 -8.83 -0.32 -6.13
C PRO A 112 -9.86 -0.69 -5.06
N TYR A 113 -10.33 -1.92 -5.14
CA TYR A 113 -11.06 -2.58 -4.08
C TYR A 113 -10.10 -3.09 -3.01
N ALA A 114 -10.57 -3.20 -1.77
CA ALA A 114 -9.81 -3.82 -0.69
C ALA A 114 -10.58 -4.99 -0.08
N ALA A 115 -9.88 -6.09 0.17
CA ALA A 115 -10.37 -7.24 0.91
C ALA A 115 -9.52 -7.40 2.17
N ALA A 116 -10.18 -7.39 3.33
CA ALA A 116 -9.59 -7.77 4.61
C ALA A 116 -9.96 -9.22 4.94
N PHE A 117 -8.96 -9.95 5.40
CA PHE A 117 -9.06 -11.31 5.89
C PHE A 117 -8.62 -11.36 7.35
N ASP A 118 -9.40 -12.06 8.14
CA ASP A 118 -9.16 -12.34 9.54
C ASP A 118 -9.15 -13.85 9.76
N THR A 119 -8.80 -14.28 10.98
CA THR A 119 -8.81 -15.69 11.39
C THR A 119 -7.94 -16.62 10.52
N LEU A 120 -6.89 -16.07 9.90
CA LEU A 120 -5.91 -16.85 9.16
C LEU A 120 -5.11 -17.76 10.11
N VAL A 121 -4.61 -18.87 9.57
CA VAL A 121 -3.76 -19.81 10.29
C VAL A 121 -2.33 -19.27 10.24
N PRO A 122 -1.62 -19.15 11.37
CA PRO A 122 -0.20 -18.80 11.38
C PRO A 122 0.65 -19.79 10.57
N ASN A 123 1.83 -19.35 10.13
CA ASN A 123 2.76 -20.17 9.35
C ASN A 123 2.14 -20.89 8.14
N SER A 124 1.27 -20.20 7.40
CA SER A 124 0.52 -20.80 6.30
C SER A 124 0.63 -19.96 5.03
N THR A 125 0.73 -20.64 3.89
CA THR A 125 0.74 -20.01 2.57
C THR A 125 -0.69 -19.84 2.07
N TYR A 126 -0.98 -18.66 1.57
CA TYR A 126 -2.26 -18.30 0.98
C TYR A 126 -2.07 -17.78 -0.44
N PHE A 127 -3.02 -18.12 -1.29
CA PHE A 127 -3.17 -17.53 -2.62
C PHE A 127 -4.42 -16.67 -2.68
N VAL A 128 -4.31 -15.57 -3.40
CA VAL A 128 -5.43 -14.70 -3.73
C VAL A 128 -5.64 -14.84 -5.23
N HIS A 129 -6.75 -15.44 -5.61
CA HIS A 129 -7.12 -15.68 -6.99
C HIS A 129 -8.21 -14.69 -7.39
N VAL A 130 -7.88 -13.75 -8.27
CA VAL A 130 -8.79 -12.72 -8.77
C VAL A 130 -9.20 -13.06 -10.19
N GLN A 131 -10.50 -13.21 -10.41
CA GLN A 131 -11.14 -13.44 -11.70
C GLN A 131 -11.94 -12.22 -12.10
N VAL A 132 -11.82 -11.78 -13.34
CA VAL A 132 -12.59 -10.69 -13.92
C VAL A 132 -13.31 -11.22 -15.16
N GLY A 133 -14.63 -11.07 -15.22
CA GLY A 133 -15.48 -11.60 -16.29
C GLY A 133 -16.57 -12.56 -15.80
N THR A 134 -17.15 -13.35 -16.70
CA THR A 134 -18.24 -14.28 -16.38
C THR A 134 -17.70 -15.67 -16.03
N THR A 135 -18.15 -16.22 -14.90
CA THR A 135 -17.92 -17.63 -14.55
C THR A 135 -18.71 -18.53 -15.52
N PRO A 136 -18.16 -19.67 -16.01
CA PRO A 136 -16.90 -20.31 -15.64
C PRO A 136 -15.67 -19.89 -16.46
N SER A 137 -15.81 -18.97 -17.40
CA SER A 137 -14.74 -18.57 -18.33
C SER A 137 -14.34 -17.12 -18.09
N PRO A 138 -13.60 -16.82 -17.01
CA PRO A 138 -13.18 -15.46 -16.71
C PRO A 138 -12.34 -14.91 -17.86
N THR A 139 -12.50 -13.62 -18.15
CA THR A 139 -11.74 -12.91 -19.17
C THR A 139 -10.29 -12.72 -18.74
N TYR A 140 -10.09 -12.34 -17.48
CA TYR A 140 -8.77 -12.08 -16.91
C TYR A 140 -8.62 -12.78 -15.56
N VAL A 141 -7.38 -13.19 -15.26
CA VAL A 141 -7.03 -13.84 -14.02
C VAL A 141 -5.72 -13.27 -13.50
N ALA A 142 -5.67 -12.97 -12.20
CA ALA A 142 -4.44 -12.66 -11.49
C ALA A 142 -4.35 -13.49 -10.22
N VAL A 143 -3.15 -13.97 -9.90
CA VAL A 143 -2.87 -14.74 -8.69
C VAL A 143 -1.78 -14.04 -7.89
N ALA A 144 -2.04 -13.80 -6.63
CA ALA A 144 -1.08 -13.31 -5.65
C ALA A 144 -0.84 -14.37 -4.56
N ARG A 145 0.30 -14.29 -3.88
CA ARG A 145 0.76 -15.26 -2.89
C ARG A 145 1.33 -14.54 -1.67
N PHE A 146 0.95 -14.97 -0.48
CA PHE A 146 1.59 -14.50 0.76
C PHE A 146 1.67 -15.61 1.79
N ARG A 147 2.47 -15.40 2.84
CA ARG A 147 2.54 -16.30 3.99
C ARG A 147 2.28 -15.54 5.28
N THR A 148 1.46 -16.10 6.16
CA THR A 148 1.37 -15.62 7.54
C THR A 148 2.65 -16.04 8.27
N PRO A 149 3.24 -15.17 9.12
CA PRO A 149 4.40 -15.54 9.91
C PRO A 149 4.02 -16.62 10.94
N PRO A 150 4.97 -17.48 11.35
CA PRO A 150 4.78 -18.32 12.52
C PRO A 150 4.70 -17.49 13.80
N LEU A 151 4.15 -18.10 14.84
CA LEU A 151 4.12 -17.50 16.18
C LEU A 151 5.52 -17.43 16.81
N ASP A 152 6.46 -18.24 16.36
CA ASP A 152 7.86 -18.21 16.79
C ASP A 152 8.74 -18.26 15.54
N ILE A 153 9.52 -17.21 15.32
CA ILE A 153 10.48 -17.04 14.21
C ILE A 153 11.94 -17.22 14.67
N SER A 154 12.20 -17.64 15.91
CA SER A 154 13.57 -17.71 16.47
C SER A 154 14.55 -18.54 15.64
N ASN A 155 14.06 -19.55 14.92
CA ASN A 155 14.85 -20.44 14.08
C ASN A 155 14.53 -20.30 12.58
N ASP A 156 13.69 -19.32 12.20
CA ASP A 156 13.30 -19.12 10.81
C ASP A 156 14.23 -18.15 10.09
N LYS A 157 14.53 -18.45 8.83
CA LYS A 157 15.07 -17.46 7.90
C LYS A 157 13.91 -16.58 7.43
N LEU A 158 13.97 -15.29 7.75
CA LEU A 158 13.04 -14.28 7.26
C LEU A 158 13.79 -13.30 6.36
N VAL A 159 13.33 -13.14 5.12
CA VAL A 159 13.84 -12.12 4.21
C VAL A 159 12.78 -11.03 4.05
N VAL A 160 13.14 -9.82 4.45
CA VAL A 160 12.36 -8.60 4.24
C VAL A 160 13.18 -7.68 3.33
N LEU A 161 12.63 -7.34 2.17
CA LEU A 161 13.27 -6.38 1.26
C LEU A 161 12.90 -4.96 1.68
N ALA A 162 13.80 -3.99 1.46
CA ALA A 162 13.53 -2.58 1.71
C ALA A 162 13.96 -1.77 0.49
N LEU A 163 13.09 -0.90 0.00
CA LEU A 163 13.33 -0.09 -1.19
C LEU A 163 12.59 1.26 -1.15
N SER A 164 13.02 2.19 -1.99
CA SER A 164 12.41 3.50 -2.19
C SER A 164 12.72 4.02 -3.59
N CYS A 165 12.14 5.17 -3.94
CA CYS A 165 12.55 5.96 -5.10
C CYS A 165 12.38 5.22 -6.44
N ASP A 166 11.16 4.75 -6.72
CA ASP A 166 10.81 4.12 -7.99
C ASP A 166 10.58 5.16 -9.10
N ARG A 167 11.66 5.59 -9.74
CA ARG A 167 11.65 6.60 -10.81
C ARG A 167 11.25 6.08 -12.19
N PHE A 168 10.62 4.91 -12.26
CA PHE A 168 10.24 4.25 -13.51
C PHE A 168 9.51 5.18 -14.50
N LEU A 169 8.68 6.11 -14.03
CA LEU A 169 7.96 7.03 -14.92
C LEU A 169 8.85 8.11 -15.55
N ASP A 170 10.03 8.37 -14.98
CA ASP A 170 11.02 9.31 -15.48
C ASP A 170 12.04 8.64 -16.42
N ASP A 171 12.50 7.43 -16.09
CA ASP A 171 13.62 6.77 -16.77
C ASP A 171 13.25 5.48 -17.54
N ALA A 172 12.06 4.93 -17.31
CA ALA A 172 11.60 3.63 -17.81
C ALA A 172 12.56 2.47 -17.48
N ASP A 173 13.34 2.58 -16.40
CA ASP A 173 14.27 1.56 -15.95
C ASP A 173 13.61 0.63 -14.93
N ASP A 174 13.40 -0.62 -15.35
CA ASP A 174 12.84 -1.69 -14.52
C ASP A 174 13.92 -2.70 -14.05
N SER A 175 15.21 -2.42 -14.25
CA SER A 175 16.30 -3.35 -13.92
C SER A 175 16.35 -3.71 -12.43
N HIS A 176 16.07 -2.75 -11.55
CA HIS A 176 15.94 -3.01 -10.12
C HIS A 176 14.76 -3.93 -9.82
N TRP A 177 13.59 -3.69 -10.43
CA TRP A 177 12.41 -4.52 -10.27
C TRP A 177 12.57 -5.93 -10.85
N ALA A 178 13.35 -6.09 -11.92
CA ALA A 178 13.72 -7.40 -12.43
C ALA A 178 14.56 -8.19 -11.41
N THR A 179 15.45 -7.51 -10.68
CA THR A 179 16.21 -8.14 -9.59
C THR A 179 15.29 -8.55 -8.44
N LEU A 180 14.42 -7.63 -8.00
CA LEU A 180 13.44 -7.91 -6.93
C LEU A 180 12.51 -9.09 -7.31
N ALA A 181 12.08 -9.17 -8.57
CA ALA A 181 11.24 -10.26 -9.05
C ALA A 181 11.88 -11.65 -8.94
N GLU A 182 13.22 -11.72 -8.92
CA GLU A 182 13.94 -12.96 -8.62
C GLU A 182 14.08 -13.20 -7.11
N GLU A 183 14.34 -12.15 -6.32
CA GLU A 183 14.46 -12.24 -4.86
C GLU A 183 13.17 -12.71 -4.17
N VAL A 184 12.00 -12.27 -4.67
CA VAL A 184 10.69 -12.69 -4.10
C VAL A 184 10.37 -14.18 -4.30
N ARG A 185 11.20 -14.90 -5.09
CA ARG A 185 11.10 -16.36 -5.24
C ARG A 185 11.75 -17.13 -4.09
N ASP A 186 12.59 -16.49 -3.25
CA ASP A 186 13.17 -17.15 -2.08
C ASP A 186 12.02 -17.65 -1.17
N PRO A 187 11.95 -18.95 -0.81
CA PRO A 187 10.96 -19.45 0.15
C PRO A 187 10.98 -18.72 1.50
N ALA A 188 12.11 -18.11 1.87
CA ALA A 188 12.26 -17.29 3.07
C ALA A 188 11.75 -15.85 2.93
N TYR A 189 11.47 -15.38 1.70
CA TYR A 189 10.88 -14.07 1.46
C TYR A 189 9.53 -13.95 2.18
N TYR A 190 9.38 -12.87 2.92
CA TYR A 190 8.19 -12.57 3.71
C TYR A 190 7.42 -11.37 3.15
N GLY A 191 8.15 -10.31 2.80
CA GLY A 191 7.54 -9.08 2.36
C GLY A 191 8.55 -8.00 2.06
N THR A 192 8.04 -6.86 1.66
CA THR A 192 8.81 -5.70 1.23
C THR A 192 8.31 -4.45 1.96
N VAL A 193 9.26 -3.66 2.45
CA VAL A 193 9.03 -2.31 2.97
C VAL A 193 9.37 -1.30 1.88
N HIS A 194 8.41 -0.45 1.56
CA HIS A 194 8.60 0.70 0.67
C HIS A 194 8.68 1.95 1.52
N THR A 195 9.83 2.63 1.53
CA THR A 195 10.05 3.80 2.40
C THR A 195 9.74 5.13 1.74
N GLY A 196 9.05 5.16 0.60
CA GLY A 196 8.68 6.41 -0.07
C GLY A 196 8.89 6.41 -1.58
N ASP A 197 8.31 7.43 -2.22
CA ASP A 197 8.59 7.81 -3.60
C ASP A 197 8.27 6.68 -4.59
N GLN A 198 7.08 6.11 -4.49
CA GLN A 198 6.70 4.98 -5.33
C GLN A 198 6.15 5.37 -6.70
N ILE A 199 5.74 6.63 -6.90
CA ILE A 199 5.11 7.05 -8.16
C ILE A 199 5.67 8.31 -8.85
N TYR A 200 6.51 9.11 -8.19
CA TYR A 200 7.04 10.38 -8.74
C TYR A 200 6.00 11.24 -9.47
N ALA A 201 5.11 11.87 -8.71
CA ALA A 201 4.00 12.69 -9.21
C ALA A 201 4.40 14.09 -9.73
N ASP A 202 5.70 14.41 -9.76
CA ASP A 202 6.30 15.69 -10.16
C ASP A 202 5.83 16.18 -11.53
N SER A 203 5.68 15.25 -12.48
CA SER A 203 5.17 15.56 -13.83
C SER A 203 3.75 16.15 -13.82
N LEU A 204 2.96 15.81 -12.80
CA LEU A 204 1.64 16.40 -12.60
C LEU A 204 1.74 17.85 -12.14
N GLU A 205 2.77 18.22 -11.38
CA GLU A 205 2.98 19.61 -10.96
C GLU A 205 3.12 20.50 -12.19
N VAL A 206 3.97 20.13 -13.13
CA VAL A 206 4.13 20.84 -14.40
C VAL A 206 2.81 20.92 -15.17
N SER A 207 2.06 19.82 -15.22
CA SER A 207 0.82 19.71 -15.99
C SER A 207 -0.36 20.47 -15.38
N PHE A 208 -0.38 20.63 -14.05
CA PHE A 208 -1.55 21.10 -13.30
C PHE A 208 -1.30 22.40 -12.50
N ARG A 209 -0.11 23.00 -12.60
CA ARG A 209 0.34 24.26 -11.94
C ARG A 209 -0.62 25.46 -12.03
N ARG A 210 -1.60 25.50 -12.95
CA ARG A 210 -2.33 26.74 -13.31
C ARG A 210 -3.85 26.79 -13.23
N ALA A 211 -4.54 25.73 -12.80
CA ALA A 211 -5.96 25.69 -12.38
C ALA A 211 -6.53 24.30 -12.64
N ALA A 212 -6.04 23.31 -11.90
CA ALA A 212 -6.51 21.95 -12.08
C ALA A 212 -7.88 21.76 -11.42
N ASN A 213 -8.77 21.06 -12.11
CA ASN A 213 -9.98 20.51 -11.49
C ASN A 213 -9.56 19.32 -10.60
N PHE A 214 -10.08 19.26 -9.37
CA PHE A 214 -9.81 18.17 -8.43
C PHE A 214 -9.99 16.78 -9.05
N HIS A 215 -11.10 16.53 -9.76
CA HIS A 215 -11.39 15.23 -10.37
C HIS A 215 -10.43 14.88 -11.50
N ALA A 216 -10.05 15.86 -12.33
CA ALA A 216 -9.06 15.64 -13.39
C ALA A 216 -7.67 15.33 -12.80
N THR A 217 -7.32 16.03 -11.73
CA THR A 217 -6.06 15.83 -11.00
C THR A 217 -6.03 14.46 -10.33
N LEU A 218 -7.10 14.09 -9.62
CA LEU A 218 -7.25 12.78 -8.98
C LEU A 218 -7.20 11.65 -10.02
N HIS A 219 -7.88 11.81 -11.16
CA HIS A 219 -7.79 10.85 -12.26
C HIS A 219 -6.36 10.70 -12.78
N ALA A 220 -5.58 11.78 -12.86
CA ALA A 220 -4.18 11.73 -13.25
C ALA A 220 -3.32 10.99 -12.22
N TYR A 221 -3.48 11.24 -10.92
CA TYR A 221 -2.80 10.48 -9.86
C TYR A 221 -3.13 8.99 -9.91
N ARG A 222 -4.41 8.64 -10.03
CA ARG A 222 -4.84 7.25 -10.22
C ARG A 222 -4.17 6.61 -11.43
N GLY A 223 -4.05 7.36 -12.52
CA GLY A 223 -3.30 6.95 -13.71
C GLY A 223 -1.82 6.68 -13.44
N LEU A 224 -1.15 7.50 -12.60
CA LEU A 224 0.23 7.24 -12.19
C LEU A 224 0.33 5.94 -11.41
N TYR A 225 -0.51 5.75 -10.39
CA TYR A 225 -0.53 4.52 -9.61
C TYR A 225 -0.75 3.27 -10.47
N ARG A 226 -1.72 3.31 -11.40
CA ARG A 226 -1.95 2.18 -12.31
C ARG A 226 -0.77 1.88 -13.23
N ARG A 227 -0.06 2.91 -13.71
CA ARG A 227 1.16 2.72 -14.51
C ARG A 227 2.32 2.19 -13.67
N ALA A 228 2.55 2.77 -12.49
CA ALA A 228 3.62 2.37 -11.59
C ALA A 228 3.38 0.96 -11.05
N PHE A 229 2.25 0.72 -10.41
CA PHE A 229 1.97 -0.56 -9.75
C PHE A 229 1.46 -1.62 -10.69
N GLY A 230 0.82 -1.25 -11.80
CA GLY A 230 0.25 -2.19 -12.75
C GLY A 230 1.23 -2.74 -13.78
N ARG A 231 2.46 -2.25 -13.86
CA ARG A 231 3.44 -2.78 -14.83
C ARG A 231 3.86 -4.22 -14.47
N PRO A 232 4.26 -5.05 -15.47
CA PRO A 232 4.45 -6.47 -15.23
C PRO A 232 5.52 -6.82 -14.21
N LEU A 233 6.67 -6.15 -14.22
CA LEU A 233 7.73 -6.43 -13.25
C LEU A 233 7.36 -5.97 -11.83
N ALA A 234 6.71 -4.82 -11.68
CA ALA A 234 6.14 -4.41 -10.38
C ALA A 234 5.12 -5.42 -9.88
N GLN A 235 4.21 -5.91 -10.73
CA GLN A 235 3.22 -6.92 -10.35
C GLN A 235 3.83 -8.29 -10.00
N ARG A 236 5.02 -8.65 -10.50
CA ARG A 236 5.73 -9.85 -10.03
C ARG A 236 6.25 -9.73 -8.59
N VAL A 237 6.40 -8.52 -8.09
CA VAL A 237 6.85 -8.26 -6.72
C VAL A 237 5.65 -7.97 -5.83
N LEU A 238 4.77 -7.05 -6.24
CA LEU A 238 3.62 -6.58 -5.47
C LEU A 238 2.56 -7.66 -5.17
N ARG A 239 2.53 -8.73 -5.97
CA ARG A 239 1.67 -9.88 -5.76
C ARG A 239 2.24 -10.88 -4.75
N HIS A 240 3.47 -10.67 -4.25
CA HIS A 240 4.17 -11.65 -3.45
C HIS A 240 4.62 -11.07 -2.11
N GLY A 241 4.24 -11.76 -1.04
CA GLY A 241 4.60 -11.36 0.33
C GLY A 241 3.84 -10.13 0.81
N ALA A 242 4.07 -9.71 2.04
CA ALA A 242 3.46 -8.50 2.60
C ALA A 242 4.09 -7.23 2.01
N HIS A 243 3.30 -6.19 1.73
CA HIS A 243 3.83 -4.86 1.40
C HIS A 243 3.44 -3.83 2.44
N TYR A 244 4.45 -3.17 3.00
CA TYR A 244 4.31 -2.05 3.93
C TYR A 244 4.78 -0.78 3.22
N MET A 245 3.87 0.12 2.88
CA MET A 245 4.19 1.33 2.09
C MET A 245 4.08 2.58 2.95
N GLN A 246 5.18 3.32 3.05
CA GLN A 246 5.21 4.66 3.61
C GLN A 246 5.15 5.69 2.48
N VAL A 247 4.52 6.82 2.81
CA VAL A 247 4.50 7.99 1.93
C VAL A 247 5.81 8.75 2.03
N ASP A 248 6.26 9.25 0.88
CA ASP A 248 7.23 10.34 0.80
C ASP A 248 6.69 11.49 -0.07
N ASP A 249 7.45 12.55 -0.26
CA ASP A 249 6.94 13.75 -0.93
C ASP A 249 6.63 13.53 -2.42
N HIS A 250 7.44 12.76 -3.15
CA HIS A 250 7.20 12.53 -4.57
C HIS A 250 5.97 11.66 -4.84
N ASP A 251 5.35 11.06 -3.83
CA ASP A 251 4.03 10.41 -3.98
C ASP A 251 2.89 11.43 -4.16
N ILE A 252 3.16 12.70 -3.87
CA ILE A 252 2.17 13.78 -3.87
C ILE A 252 2.74 15.01 -4.57
N VAL A 253 3.60 15.77 -3.92
CA VAL A 253 4.25 16.95 -4.48
C VAL A 253 5.64 17.05 -3.85
N SER A 254 6.66 17.20 -4.70
CA SER A 254 8.06 17.36 -4.28
C SER A 254 8.23 18.40 -3.17
N ASN A 255 9.09 18.09 -2.20
CA ASN A 255 9.36 18.93 -1.02
C ASN A 255 8.11 19.32 -0.24
N TRP A 256 7.19 18.36 -0.04
CA TRP A 256 5.99 18.60 0.75
C TRP A 256 6.36 19.25 2.10
N SER A 257 5.85 20.46 2.32
CA SER A 257 5.78 21.12 3.63
C SER A 257 4.39 21.75 3.88
N GLY A 258 4.20 22.33 5.06
CA GLY A 258 2.98 23.12 5.34
C GLY A 258 2.78 24.29 4.36
N ASP A 259 3.86 24.84 3.81
CA ASP A 259 3.81 25.97 2.87
C ASP A 259 3.37 25.54 1.46
N THR A 260 3.78 24.35 1.00
CA THR A 260 3.39 23.83 -0.33
C THR A 260 1.90 23.55 -0.42
N TRP A 261 1.22 23.35 0.72
CA TRP A 261 -0.24 23.19 0.76
C TRP A 261 -0.98 24.34 0.08
N TYR A 262 -0.57 25.58 0.33
CA TYR A 262 -1.29 26.75 -0.17
C TYR A 262 -1.07 26.98 -1.67
N SER A 263 0.15 26.72 -2.17
CA SER A 263 0.47 26.85 -3.59
C SER A 263 -0.10 25.72 -4.44
N HIS A 264 -0.29 24.51 -3.88
CA HIS A 264 -0.66 23.31 -4.64
C HIS A 264 -1.93 22.61 -4.12
N HIS A 265 -2.81 23.30 -3.38
CA HIS A 265 -3.92 22.70 -2.63
C HIS A 265 -4.77 21.66 -3.39
N VAL A 266 -5.08 21.85 -4.69
CA VAL A 266 -5.82 20.87 -5.49
C VAL A 266 -5.03 19.58 -5.65
N MET A 267 -3.75 19.69 -5.98
CA MET A 267 -2.86 18.55 -6.14
C MET A 267 -2.65 17.81 -4.83
N MET A 268 -2.44 18.53 -3.73
CA MET A 268 -2.25 17.92 -2.42
C MET A 268 -3.47 17.11 -2.01
N ARG A 269 -4.67 17.66 -2.21
CA ARG A 269 -5.93 16.98 -1.91
C ARG A 269 -6.16 15.76 -2.81
N ALA A 270 -5.91 15.90 -4.11
CA ALA A 270 -6.08 14.82 -5.07
C ALA A 270 -5.07 13.69 -4.86
N GLY A 271 -3.81 14.05 -4.61
CA GLY A 271 -2.73 13.13 -4.28
C GLY A 271 -3.02 12.39 -2.98
N LEU A 272 -3.45 13.08 -1.92
CA LEU A 272 -3.85 12.44 -0.66
C LEU A 272 -4.95 11.40 -0.86
N GLN A 273 -5.98 11.76 -1.63
CA GLN A 273 -7.04 10.81 -1.93
C GLN A 273 -6.50 9.59 -2.69
N ALA A 274 -5.65 9.79 -3.70
CA ALA A 274 -5.04 8.68 -4.41
C ALA A 274 -4.13 7.83 -3.51
N TYR A 275 -3.33 8.45 -2.63
CA TYR A 275 -2.55 7.74 -1.62
C TYR A 275 -3.46 6.90 -0.71
N PHE A 276 -4.57 7.46 -0.24
CA PHE A 276 -5.52 6.69 0.56
C PHE A 276 -6.06 5.50 -0.20
N GLU A 277 -6.40 5.69 -1.47
CA GLU A 277 -6.96 4.68 -2.35
C GLU A 277 -5.98 3.52 -2.65
N TYR A 278 -4.69 3.80 -2.88
CA TYR A 278 -3.72 2.82 -3.39
C TYR A 278 -2.69 2.33 -2.36
N GLN A 279 -2.38 3.12 -1.34
CA GLN A 279 -1.36 2.76 -0.34
C GLN A 279 -1.94 2.59 1.06
N TYR A 280 -2.67 3.58 1.58
CA TYR A 280 -3.23 3.48 2.95
C TYR A 280 -4.21 2.32 3.08
N GLN A 281 -4.96 2.01 2.01
CA GLN A 281 -5.82 0.82 1.93
C GLN A 281 -5.07 -0.52 2.08
N LEU A 282 -3.73 -0.56 1.99
CA LEU A 282 -2.95 -1.77 2.32
C LEU A 282 -2.80 -1.96 3.84
N LEU A 283 -2.96 -0.89 4.61
CA LEU A 283 -2.90 -0.89 6.08
C LEU A 283 -4.31 -0.99 6.68
N THR A 284 -5.22 -0.11 6.27
CA THR A 284 -6.57 -0.01 6.87
C THR A 284 -7.57 0.66 5.93
N ASP A 285 -8.87 0.52 6.22
CA ASP A 285 -9.92 1.22 5.50
C ASP A 285 -9.79 2.75 5.64
N TRP A 286 -10.05 3.45 4.53
CA TRP A 286 -10.01 4.91 4.45
C TRP A 286 -11.41 5.55 4.37
N THR A 287 -12.47 4.75 4.56
CA THR A 287 -13.88 5.17 4.43
C THR A 287 -14.29 6.27 5.40
N ASN A 288 -13.54 6.46 6.50
CA ASN A 288 -13.77 7.50 7.50
C ASN A 288 -13.00 8.81 7.21
N VAL A 289 -12.38 8.96 6.04
CA VAL A 289 -11.69 10.20 5.63
C VAL A 289 -12.72 11.22 5.14
N PRO A 290 -12.74 12.47 5.66
CA PRO A 290 -13.55 13.55 5.10
C PRO A 290 -13.30 13.69 3.59
N PRO A 291 -14.27 14.17 2.81
CA PRO A 291 -14.07 14.34 1.37
C PRO A 291 -12.81 15.16 1.09
N CYS A 292 -11.80 14.54 0.47
CA CYS A 292 -10.48 15.17 0.30
C CYS A 292 -10.56 16.48 -0.49
N GLN A 293 -11.53 16.61 -1.39
CA GLN A 293 -11.79 17.83 -2.15
C GLN A 293 -12.13 19.05 -1.29
N SER A 294 -12.82 18.87 -0.16
CA SER A 294 -13.42 19.98 0.60
C SER A 294 -13.21 19.94 2.12
N GLY A 295 -12.74 18.83 2.67
CA GLY A 295 -12.50 18.66 4.10
C GLY A 295 -11.42 19.60 4.65
N PRO A 296 -11.45 19.95 5.95
CA PRO A 296 -10.39 20.74 6.59
C PRO A 296 -9.03 20.04 6.47
N LYS A 297 -7.93 20.79 6.25
CA LYS A 297 -6.59 20.23 5.98
C LYS A 297 -6.17 19.25 7.08
N GLU A 298 -6.33 19.68 8.33
CA GLU A 298 -5.89 18.98 9.52
C GLU A 298 -6.70 17.68 9.73
N GLU A 299 -7.97 17.67 9.31
CA GLU A 299 -8.85 16.49 9.40
C GLU A 299 -8.59 15.45 8.30
N LEU A 300 -7.77 15.77 7.29
CA LEU A 300 -7.32 14.80 6.28
C LEU A 300 -6.17 13.94 6.78
N TYR A 301 -5.47 14.34 7.84
CA TYR A 301 -4.40 13.52 8.40
C TYR A 301 -4.95 12.17 8.91
N ARG A 302 -4.30 11.08 8.53
CA ARG A 302 -4.55 9.76 9.07
C ARG A 302 -3.25 9.20 9.61
N THR A 303 -3.32 8.52 10.74
CA THR A 303 -2.13 7.93 11.37
C THR A 303 -1.54 6.87 10.45
N VAL A 304 -0.37 7.15 9.89
CA VAL A 304 0.40 6.21 9.07
C VAL A 304 1.64 5.68 9.79
N TYR A 305 2.01 6.27 10.93
CA TYR A 305 2.98 5.65 11.83
C TYR A 305 2.34 4.45 12.55
N HIS A 306 3.05 3.33 12.57
CA HIS A 306 2.58 2.08 13.16
C HIS A 306 3.75 1.11 13.35
N HIS A 307 3.49 -0.06 13.93
CA HIS A 307 4.44 -1.16 13.90
C HIS A 307 3.73 -2.47 13.56
N VAL A 308 4.49 -3.40 13.00
CA VAL A 308 4.06 -4.78 12.73
C VAL A 308 5.00 -5.72 13.46
N THR A 309 4.41 -6.69 14.15
CA THR A 309 5.15 -7.67 14.95
C THR A 309 5.14 -9.03 14.26
N LEU A 310 6.33 -9.62 14.11
CA LEU A 310 6.58 -10.94 13.51
C LEU A 310 7.25 -11.87 14.53
N GLY A 311 6.73 -13.09 14.64
CA GLY A 311 6.94 -13.94 15.82
C GLY A 311 6.41 -13.25 17.08
N ASP A 312 6.20 -13.99 18.17
CA ASP A 312 5.70 -13.47 19.45
C ASP A 312 6.64 -12.40 20.02
N HIS A 313 6.49 -11.16 19.54
CA HIS A 313 7.37 -10.02 19.77
C HIS A 313 8.86 -10.25 19.42
N GLN A 314 9.18 -11.07 18.43
CA GLN A 314 10.59 -11.35 18.11
C GLN A 314 11.20 -10.31 17.15
N LEU A 315 10.47 -9.89 16.12
CA LEU A 315 10.87 -8.82 15.22
C LEU A 315 9.74 -7.80 15.10
N GLN A 316 10.05 -6.52 15.33
CA GLN A 316 9.14 -5.41 15.06
C GLN A 316 9.65 -4.56 13.90
N LEU A 317 8.82 -4.42 12.88
CA LEU A 317 9.00 -3.43 11.81
C LEU A 317 8.25 -2.18 12.23
N VAL A 318 8.95 -1.09 12.49
CA VAL A 318 8.37 0.16 13.01
C VAL A 318 8.44 1.24 11.94
N PHE A 319 7.33 1.91 11.69
CA PHE A 319 7.18 2.91 10.64
C PHE A 319 6.89 4.27 11.27
N ALA A 320 7.73 5.25 10.98
CA ALA A 320 7.50 6.64 11.36
C ALA A 320 6.89 7.42 10.19
N ASP A 321 6.00 8.35 10.49
CA ASP A 321 5.51 9.33 9.54
C ASP A 321 6.36 10.59 9.64
N THR A 322 7.24 10.78 8.66
CA THR A 322 8.11 11.94 8.57
C THR A 322 7.62 12.99 7.56
N ARG A 323 6.44 12.78 6.95
CA ARG A 323 5.90 13.68 5.90
C ARG A 323 4.53 14.23 6.21
N PHE A 324 3.52 13.39 6.45
CA PHE A 324 2.16 13.88 6.62
C PHE A 324 1.98 14.69 7.89
N GLU A 325 2.55 14.28 9.03
CA GLU A 325 2.48 15.11 10.23
C GLU A 325 3.10 16.49 10.00
N ARG A 326 4.29 16.56 9.40
CA ARG A 326 4.99 17.80 9.03
C ARG A 326 4.19 18.66 8.05
N GLY A 327 3.53 18.02 7.09
CA GLY A 327 2.79 18.68 6.02
C GLY A 327 1.37 19.14 6.37
N LEU A 328 0.68 18.38 7.21
CA LEU A 328 -0.75 18.55 7.47
C LEU A 328 -1.06 19.07 8.88
N THR A 329 -0.24 18.72 9.88
CA THR A 329 -0.61 18.94 11.29
C THR A 329 0.33 19.87 12.04
N LEU A 330 1.63 19.84 11.71
CA LEU A 330 2.64 20.61 12.41
C LEU A 330 2.80 22.00 11.79
N SER A 331 3.02 22.98 12.65
CA SER A 331 3.32 24.39 12.29
C SER A 331 4.72 24.82 12.71
N THR A 332 5.53 23.89 13.22
CA THR A 332 6.89 24.12 13.71
C THR A 332 7.87 23.24 12.93
N ASN A 333 9.18 23.49 13.07
CA ASN A 333 10.25 22.70 12.42
C ASN A 333 10.45 21.31 13.08
N GLN A 334 9.38 20.69 13.55
CA GLN A 334 9.38 19.32 14.07
C GLN A 334 9.21 18.34 12.92
N LEU A 335 9.93 17.21 12.97
CA LEU A 335 9.76 16.13 12.01
C LEU A 335 8.54 15.26 12.34
N VAL A 336 8.27 15.05 13.63
CA VAL A 336 7.17 14.23 14.15
C VAL A 336 6.48 14.94 15.30
N SER A 337 5.21 14.63 15.51
CA SER A 337 4.37 15.15 16.60
C SER A 337 4.77 14.57 17.95
N SER A 338 4.31 15.22 19.03
CA SER A 338 4.48 14.66 20.40
C SER A 338 3.76 13.32 20.57
N SER A 339 2.65 13.11 19.86
CA SER A 339 1.91 11.83 19.88
C SER A 339 2.71 10.73 19.22
N GLN A 340 3.30 10.99 18.04
CA GLN A 340 4.16 10.02 17.37
C GLN A 340 5.44 9.75 18.17
N LEU A 341 6.05 10.77 18.76
CA LEU A 341 7.21 10.58 19.64
C LEU A 341 6.86 9.70 20.86
N SER A 342 5.69 9.91 21.46
CA SER A 342 5.19 9.04 22.53
C SER A 342 4.98 7.60 22.06
N PHE A 343 4.43 7.41 20.86
CA PHE A 343 4.28 6.10 20.23
C PHE A 343 5.65 5.41 20.08
N LEU A 344 6.63 6.08 19.48
CA LEU A 344 7.99 5.56 19.30
C LEU A 344 8.63 5.19 20.64
N ASN A 345 8.52 6.05 21.65
CA ASN A 345 9.04 5.75 23.00
C ASN A 345 8.37 4.51 23.60
N SER A 346 7.05 4.37 23.47
CA SER A 346 6.34 3.18 23.95
C SER A 346 6.75 1.91 23.22
N THR A 347 6.89 1.96 21.88
CA THR A 347 7.32 0.81 21.08
C THR A 347 8.74 0.38 21.44
N TRP A 348 9.66 1.32 21.74
CA TRP A 348 11.01 0.96 22.20
C TRP A 348 11.06 0.40 23.62
N ALA A 349 10.06 0.71 24.45
CA ALA A 349 9.96 0.19 25.81
C ALA A 349 9.34 -1.22 25.88
N GLU A 350 8.71 -1.70 24.80
CA GLU A 350 8.17 -3.06 24.73
C GLU A 350 9.29 -4.12 24.78
N ASN A 351 8.96 -5.35 25.15
CA ASN A 351 9.92 -6.45 25.11
C ASN A 351 9.90 -7.10 23.71
N ALA A 352 10.82 -6.68 22.83
CA ALA A 352 11.04 -7.35 21.55
C ALA A 352 12.51 -7.65 21.32
N SER A 353 12.80 -8.77 20.63
CA SER A 353 14.18 -9.22 20.42
C SER A 353 14.92 -8.33 19.41
N MET A 354 14.23 -7.88 18.36
CA MET A 354 14.77 -7.00 17.33
C MET A 354 13.74 -5.96 16.90
N ARG A 355 14.22 -4.75 16.58
CA ARG A 355 13.42 -3.67 16.01
C ARG A 355 14.14 -3.03 14.84
N VAL A 356 13.39 -2.67 13.81
CA VAL A 356 13.88 -1.91 12.67
C VAL A 356 12.98 -0.71 12.47
N LEU A 357 13.56 0.48 12.45
CA LEU A 357 12.85 1.73 12.18
C LEU A 357 12.95 2.08 10.70
N PHE A 358 11.82 2.30 10.06
CA PHE A 358 11.71 2.79 8.70
C PHE A 358 11.15 4.21 8.70
N THR A 359 11.86 5.10 8.00
CA THR A 359 11.48 6.50 7.79
C THR A 359 11.65 6.84 6.31
N SER A 360 10.84 7.77 5.80
CA SER A 360 10.99 8.21 4.42
C SER A 360 12.14 9.18 4.21
N VAL A 361 12.39 10.02 5.21
CA VAL A 361 13.60 10.85 5.20
C VAL A 361 14.72 10.21 6.04
N PRO A 362 15.99 10.31 5.61
CA PRO A 362 17.12 9.92 6.43
C PRO A 362 17.14 10.71 7.76
N LEU A 363 17.26 9.98 8.88
CA LEU A 363 17.32 10.60 10.22
C LEU A 363 18.73 11.06 10.61
N PHE A 364 19.75 10.67 9.85
CA PHE A 364 21.13 10.99 10.14
C PHE A 364 21.78 11.75 8.99
N PHE A 365 22.31 12.93 9.29
CA PHE A 365 23.25 13.65 8.44
C PHE A 365 24.56 13.79 9.19
N HIS A 366 25.68 13.60 8.48
CA HIS A 366 27.01 13.64 9.07
C HIS A 366 27.30 14.90 9.90
N THR A 367 26.70 16.05 9.54
CA THR A 367 26.77 17.30 10.30
C THR A 367 25.51 18.16 10.10
N ALA A 368 25.27 19.11 11.01
CA ALA A 368 24.26 20.18 10.79
C ALA A 368 24.52 20.97 9.51
N LYS A 369 25.80 21.09 9.08
CA LYS A 369 26.17 21.73 7.82
C LYS A 369 25.73 20.91 6.60
N SER A 370 25.92 19.59 6.61
CA SER A 370 25.45 18.74 5.50
C SER A 370 23.93 18.70 5.42
N ALA A 371 23.23 18.70 6.57
CA ALA A 371 21.77 18.85 6.59
C ALA A 371 21.32 20.21 6.03
N ALA A 372 22.02 21.30 6.38
CA ALA A 372 21.74 22.63 5.86
C ALA A 372 22.06 22.78 4.36
N ILE A 373 23.12 22.10 3.86
CA ILE A 373 23.43 22.06 2.41
C ILE A 373 22.33 21.30 1.68
N ALA A 374 21.93 20.12 2.17
CA ALA A 374 20.84 19.35 1.55
C ALA A 374 19.54 20.16 1.57
N HIS A 375 19.22 20.84 2.67
CA HIS A 375 18.08 21.78 2.71
C HIS A 375 18.20 22.94 1.72
N PHE A 376 19.39 23.51 1.56
CA PHE A 376 19.62 24.61 0.62
C PHE A 376 19.52 24.18 -0.84
N VAL A 377 20.02 22.99 -1.18
CA VAL A 377 20.06 22.47 -2.54
C VAL A 377 18.71 21.88 -2.94
N ASP A 378 18.16 21.05 -2.06
CA ASP A 378 17.00 20.22 -2.38
C ASP A 378 15.70 20.83 -1.82
N GLY A 379 15.75 21.80 -0.90
CA GLY A 379 14.55 22.34 -0.24
C GLY A 379 14.04 21.48 0.93
N GLU A 380 14.66 20.33 1.16
CA GLU A 380 14.18 19.31 2.10
C GLU A 380 14.60 19.60 3.55
N LEU A 381 13.68 19.48 4.51
CA LEU A 381 13.98 19.72 5.93
C LEU A 381 14.42 18.43 6.63
N TYR A 382 15.72 18.34 6.90
CA TYR A 382 16.32 17.20 7.61
C TYR A 382 16.55 17.47 9.11
N PRO A 383 16.59 16.41 9.95
CA PRO A 383 17.03 16.52 11.34
C PRO A 383 18.40 17.20 11.47
N GLY A 384 18.53 18.12 12.43
CA GLY A 384 19.80 18.81 12.74
C GLY A 384 20.02 20.17 12.07
N THR A 385 19.08 20.67 11.27
CA THR A 385 19.12 22.02 10.69
C THR A 385 18.93 23.15 11.73
N ILE A 386 18.42 22.84 12.92
CA ILE A 386 18.44 23.72 14.10
C ILE A 386 18.88 22.89 15.32
N VAL A 387 20.01 23.26 15.92
CA VAL A 387 20.56 22.63 17.13
C VAL A 387 19.60 22.89 18.29
N VAL A 388 18.90 21.85 18.79
CA VAL A 388 18.97 21.30 20.16
C VAL A 388 18.12 20.03 20.19
N PHE A 389 18.75 18.85 20.12
CA PHE A 389 18.20 17.64 20.73
C PHE A 389 19.34 16.80 21.30
N HIS A 390 19.47 16.83 22.62
CA HIS A 390 20.13 15.76 23.38
C HIS A 390 19.19 14.56 23.35
N VAL A 391 19.35 13.69 22.35
CA VAL A 391 18.88 12.31 22.46
C VAL A 391 20.04 11.44 22.00
N SER A 392 20.68 10.79 22.96
CA SER A 392 21.64 9.73 22.71
C SER A 392 20.88 8.50 22.21
N VAL A 393 20.59 8.42 20.91
CA VAL A 393 20.21 7.17 20.29
C VAL A 393 21.47 6.59 19.66
N PHE A 394 22.04 5.57 20.31
CA PHE A 394 22.98 4.68 19.65
C PHE A 394 22.15 3.73 18.78
N ILE A 395 22.26 3.87 17.47
CA ILE A 395 21.78 2.90 16.48
C ILE A 395 23.04 2.32 15.84
N VAL A 396 23.17 0.99 15.89
CA VAL A 396 24.23 0.23 15.20
C VAL A 396 23.81 -0.01 13.75
#